data_AF-A0A1J3JVU0-F1
#
_entry.id   AF-A0A1J3JVU0-F1
#
_cell.length_a   1.000
_cell.length_b   1.000
_cell.length_c   1.000
_cell.angle_alpha   90.00
_cell.angle_beta   90.00
_cell.angle_gamma   90.00
#
_symmetry.space_group_name_H-M   'P 1'
#
loop_
_entity.id
_entity.type
_entity.pdbx_description
1 polymer ?
#
loop_
_entity_poly.entity_id
_entity_poly.type
_entity_poly.pdbx_seq_one_letter_code
_entity_poly.pdbx_strand_id
1 'polypeptide(L)'
;MFHLLTQYSKLLRFKPEIPKNATELCSEAMACPRDGNEHKFMMESLVKRPAETGPCAMPPPYDPASFFSVLKRRESTVSRIERWESKYWRKQNQT
;
A
#
# COMPACT_ATOMS: atom_id res chain seq x y z
N MET A 1 5.88 -14.00 3.31
CA MET A 1 6.75 -13.49 4.40
C MET A 1 6.70 -14.33 5.67
N PHE A 2 5.52 -14.62 6.24
CA PHE A 2 5.38 -15.38 7.49
C PHE A 2 6.22 -16.68 7.54
N HIS A 3 6.06 -17.56 6.53
CA HIS A 3 6.80 -18.81 6.44
C HIS A 3 8.33 -18.63 6.55
N LEU A 4 8.89 -17.62 5.86
CA LEU A 4 10.32 -17.34 5.88
C LEU A 4 10.80 -16.92 7.27
N LEU A 5 10.06 -16.03 7.95
CA LEU A 5 10.40 -15.57 9.30
C LEU A 5 10.34 -16.73 10.30
N THR A 6 9.36 -17.62 10.17
CA THR A 6 9.23 -18.82 11.02
C THR A 6 10.36 -19.82 10.82
N GLN A 7 10.85 -20.02 9.59
CA GLN A 7 12.00 -20.92 9.40
C GLN A 7 13.29 -20.27 9.86
N TYR A 8 13.46 -18.97 9.64
CA TYR A 8 14.65 -18.25 10.07
C TYR A 8 14.78 -18.21 11.59
N SER A 9 13.67 -18.03 12.33
CA SER A 9 13.71 -18.00 13.80
C SER A 9 14.27 -19.27 14.43
N LYS A 10 14.17 -20.42 13.76
CA LYS A 10 14.75 -21.71 14.22
C LYS A 10 16.27 -21.74 14.17
N LEU A 11 16.89 -20.87 13.38
CA LEU A 11 18.35 -20.79 13.25
C LEU A 11 18.99 -19.96 14.37
N LEU A 12 18.19 -19.24 15.16
CA LEU A 12 18.67 -18.42 16.25
C LEU A 12 19.28 -19.30 17.35
N ARG A 13 20.55 -19.04 17.68
CA ARG A 13 21.29 -19.76 18.74
C ARG A 13 21.25 -19.06 20.10
N PHE A 14 20.39 -18.06 20.25
CA PHE A 14 20.24 -17.27 21.45
C PHE A 14 18.75 -17.03 21.72
N LYS A 15 18.42 -16.67 22.96
CA LYS A 15 17.08 -16.27 23.35
C LYS A 15 16.88 -14.79 23.00
N PRO A 16 15.94 -14.43 22.11
CA PRO A 16 15.68 -13.03 21.79
C PRO A 16 15.17 -12.27 23.01
N GLU A 17 15.65 -11.06 23.21
CA GLU A 17 15.21 -10.12 24.24
C GLU A 17 14.89 -8.77 23.61
N ILE A 18 13.95 -8.03 24.20
CA ILE A 18 13.54 -6.71 23.72
C ILE A 18 14.64 -5.71 24.08
N PRO A 19 15.27 -5.02 23.11
CA PRO A 19 16.29 -4.03 23.42
C PRO A 19 15.67 -2.79 24.07
N LYS A 20 16.44 -2.11 24.94
CA LYS A 20 15.96 -0.94 25.72
C LYS A 20 15.38 0.20 24.87
N ASN A 21 15.84 0.32 23.62
CA ASN A 21 15.42 1.38 22.69
C ASN A 21 14.48 0.85 21.59
N ALA A 22 13.86 -0.32 21.78
CA ALA A 22 12.85 -0.81 20.85
C ALA A 22 11.61 0.09 20.89
N THR A 23 11.14 0.49 19.72
CA THR A 23 9.80 1.08 19.56
C THR A 23 8.84 -0.04 19.18
N GLU A 24 7.74 -0.15 19.91
CA GLU A 24 6.66 -1.08 19.55
C GLU A 24 6.05 -0.69 18.21
N LEU A 25 5.94 -1.65 17.30
CA LEU A 25 5.31 -1.46 16.00
C LEU A 25 4.01 -2.27 15.95
N CYS A 26 2.87 -1.58 16.03
CA CYS A 26 1.56 -2.16 15.78
C CYS A 26 1.20 -2.05 14.29
N SER A 27 0.25 -2.84 13.79
CA SER A 27 -0.23 -2.75 12.40
C SER A 27 -0.77 -1.36 12.06
N GLU A 28 -1.29 -0.67 13.07
CA GLU A 28 -1.84 0.67 13.09
C GLU A 28 -0.77 1.75 13.08
N ALA A 29 0.48 1.42 13.37
CA ALA A 29 1.56 2.40 13.51
C ALA A 29 1.80 3.20 12.22
N MET A 30 1.47 2.63 11.05
CA MET A 30 1.52 3.35 9.78
C MET A 30 0.39 4.39 9.63
N ALA A 31 -0.76 4.15 10.28
CA ALA A 31 -1.90 5.05 10.29
C ALA A 31 -1.77 6.14 11.37
N CYS A 32 -1.13 5.84 12.51
CA CYS A 32 -0.96 6.76 13.65
C CYS A 32 -0.48 8.19 13.31
N PRO A 33 0.48 8.43 12.40
CA PRO A 33 0.92 9.80 12.09
C PRO A 33 -0.02 10.55 11.14
N ARG A 34 -1.12 9.94 10.70
CA ARG A 34 -2.10 10.54 9.78
C ARG A 34 -3.35 10.95 10.51
N ASP A 35 -4.04 11.94 9.95
CA ASP A 35 -5.31 12.45 10.46
C ASP A 35 -6.41 12.40 9.39
N GLY A 36 -7.65 12.59 9.84
CA GLY A 36 -8.83 12.73 8.97
C GLY A 36 -9.06 11.52 8.06
N ASN A 37 -9.32 11.78 6.78
CA ASN A 37 -9.64 10.74 5.81
C ASN A 37 -8.46 9.79 5.53
N GLU A 38 -7.22 10.28 5.60
CA GLU A 38 -6.04 9.43 5.40
C GLU A 38 -5.95 8.37 6.50
N HIS A 39 -6.07 8.79 7.75
CA HIS A 39 -6.11 7.88 8.90
C HIS A 39 -7.23 6.84 8.75
N LYS A 40 -8.44 7.31 8.43
CA LYS A 40 -9.62 6.46 8.26
C LYS A 40 -9.39 5.39 7.18
N PHE A 41 -8.94 5.78 5.99
CA PHE A 41 -8.74 4.84 4.89
C PHE A 41 -7.59 3.86 5.17
N MET A 42 -6.52 4.31 5.83
CA MET A 42 -5.43 3.42 6.24
C MET A 42 -5.93 2.36 7.23
N MET A 43 -6.68 2.76 8.25
CA MET A 43 -7.25 1.84 9.24
C MET A 43 -8.24 0.85 8.62
N GLU A 44 -9.09 1.31 7.70
CA GLU A 44 -10.06 0.46 7.00
C GLU A 44 -9.40 -0.56 6.07
N SER A 45 -8.21 -0.25 5.54
CA SER A 45 -7.45 -1.13 4.65
C SER A 45 -6.66 -2.24 5.35
N LEU A 46 -6.61 -2.25 6.69
CA LEU A 46 -5.86 -3.24 7.46
C LEU A 46 -6.41 -4.66 7.25
N VAL A 47 -5.52 -5.60 6.95
CA VAL A 47 -5.85 -7.02 6.82
C VAL A 47 -6.13 -7.59 8.21
N LYS A 48 -7.41 -7.76 8.53
CA LYS A 48 -7.85 -8.24 9.86
C LYS A 48 -7.73 -9.75 10.06
N ARG A 49 -7.72 -10.52 8.96
CA ARG A 49 -7.64 -11.99 8.97
C ARG A 49 -6.86 -12.48 7.77
N PRO A 50 -6.19 -13.64 7.87
CA PRO A 50 -5.64 -14.32 6.71
C PRO A 50 -6.73 -14.55 5.65
N ALA A 51 -6.32 -14.65 4.38
CA ALA A 51 -7.23 -15.09 3.35
C ALA A 51 -7.62 -16.56 3.61
N GLU A 52 -8.93 -16.84 3.64
CA GLU A 52 -9.47 -18.21 3.74
C GLU A 52 -9.21 -19.02 2.46
N THR A 53 -8.94 -18.32 1.36
CA THR A 53 -8.61 -18.91 0.06
C THR A 53 -7.11 -18.84 -0.20
N GLY A 54 -6.62 -19.78 -1.01
CA GLY A 54 -5.24 -19.75 -1.52
C GLY A 54 -4.95 -18.48 -2.32
N PRO A 55 -3.67 -18.21 -2.63
CA PRO A 55 -3.29 -17.06 -3.45
C PRO A 55 -4.08 -17.04 -4.76
N CYS A 56 -4.51 -15.87 -5.20
CA CYS A 56 -5.19 -15.74 -6.48
C CYS A 56 -4.25 -16.20 -7.61
N ALA A 57 -4.80 -16.94 -8.58
CA ALA A 57 -4.07 -17.22 -9.80
C ALA A 57 -3.85 -15.90 -10.53
N MET A 58 -2.61 -15.63 -10.92
CA MET A 58 -2.31 -14.46 -11.74
C MET A 58 -3.12 -14.58 -13.03
N PRO A 59 -3.94 -13.57 -13.38
CA PRO A 59 -4.69 -13.62 -14.63
C PRO A 59 -3.71 -13.72 -15.81
N PRO A 60 -4.12 -14.33 -16.92
CA PRO A 60 -3.28 -14.38 -18.10
C PRO A 60 -2.94 -12.95 -18.56
N PRO A 61 -1.78 -12.78 -19.22
CA PRO A 61 -1.38 -11.47 -19.72
C PRO A 61 -2.45 -10.92 -20.68
N TYR A 62 -2.62 -9.60 -20.67
CA TYR A 62 -3.53 -8.93 -21.59
C TYR A 62 -3.19 -9.25 -23.04
N ASP A 63 -4.20 -9.43 -23.87
CA ASP A 63 -3.99 -9.36 -25.31
C ASP A 63 -3.52 -7.95 -25.71
N PRO A 64 -2.81 -7.79 -26.83
CA PRO A 64 -2.23 -6.51 -27.22
C PRO A 64 -3.26 -5.37 -27.25
N ALA A 65 -4.46 -5.58 -27.78
CA ALA A 65 -5.46 -4.53 -27.92
C ALA A 65 -6.01 -4.10 -26.55
N SER A 66 -6.32 -5.05 -25.67
CA SER A 66 -6.73 -4.76 -24.30
C SER A 66 -5.63 -4.02 -23.54
N PHE A 67 -4.37 -4.45 -23.69
CA PHE A 67 -3.23 -3.78 -23.06
C PHE A 67 -3.10 -2.32 -23.50
N PHE A 68 -3.15 -2.03 -24.81
CA PHE A 68 -3.12 -0.67 -25.33
C PHE A 68 -4.30 0.18 -24.84
N SER A 69 -5.48 -0.41 -24.69
CA SER A 69 -6.65 0.30 -24.16
C SER A 69 -6.44 0.74 -22.71
N VAL A 70 -5.83 -0.11 -21.87
CA VAL A 70 -5.49 0.18 -20.47
C VAL A 70 -4.45 1.31 -20.41
N LEU A 71 -3.40 1.25 -21.23
CA LEU A 71 -2.38 2.29 -21.30
C LEU A 71 -2.97 3.64 -21.70
N LYS A 72 -3.77 3.69 -22.76
CA LYS A 72 -4.44 4.92 -23.22
C LYS A 72 -5.38 5.49 -22.15
N ARG A 73 -6.13 4.64 -21.45
CA ARG A 73 -7.00 5.06 -20.34
C ARG A 73 -6.19 5.63 -19.18
N ARG A 74 -5.07 5.01 -18.83
CA ARG A 74 -4.16 5.50 -17.79
C ARG A 74 -3.64 6.89 -18.15
N GLU A 75 -3.09 7.04 -19.35
CA GLU A 75 -2.54 8.31 -19.85
C GLU A 75 -3.58 9.43 -19.81
N SER A 76 -4.76 9.21 -20.42
CA SER A 76 -5.84 10.19 -20.41
C SER A 76 -6.33 10.57 -19.00
N THR A 77 -6.31 9.63 -18.06
CA THR A 77 -6.69 9.88 -16.66
C THR A 77 -5.65 10.74 -15.95
N VAL A 78 -4.36 10.40 -16.11
CA VAL A 78 -3.24 11.17 -15.54
C VAL A 78 -3.26 12.60 -16.08
N SER A 79 -3.35 12.81 -17.40
CA SER A 79 -3.42 14.16 -17.98
C SER A 79 -4.66 14.95 -17.56
N ARG A 80 -5.73 14.28 -17.11
CA ARG A 80 -6.91 14.96 -16.56
C ARG A 80 -6.68 15.41 -15.12
N ILE A 81 -6.06 14.56 -14.29
CA ILE A 81 -5.67 14.88 -12.92
C ILE A 81 -4.67 16.05 -12.91
N GLU A 82 -3.61 15.98 -13.71
CA GLU A 82 -2.60 17.04 -13.81
C GLU A 82 -3.21 18.40 -14.18
N ARG A 83 -4.19 18.41 -15.10
CA ARG A 83 -4.93 19.63 -15.44
C ARG A 83 -5.75 20.17 -14.27
N TRP A 84 -6.40 19.30 -13.51
CA TRP A 84 -7.16 19.71 -12.32
C TRP A 84 -6.25 20.25 -11.24
N GLU A 85 -5.13 19.57 -10.94
CA GLU A 85 -4.12 20.02 -9.99
C GLU A 85 -3.54 21.37 -10.42
N SER A 86 -3.11 21.50 -11.68
CA SER A 86 -2.59 22.75 -12.22
C SER A 86 -3.57 23.91 -12.09
N LYS A 87 -4.86 23.66 -12.38
CA LYS A 87 -5.93 24.68 -12.23
C LYS A 87 -6.14 25.05 -10.77
N TYR A 88 -6.12 24.07 -9.87
CA TYR A 88 -6.26 24.30 -8.42
C TYR A 88 -5.12 25.17 -7.89
N TRP A 89 -3.86 24.80 -8.17
CA TRP A 89 -2.68 25.52 -7.70
C TRP A 89 -2.57 26.93 -8.29
N ARG A 90 -2.90 27.12 -9.57
CA ARG A 90 -2.97 28.46 -10.17
C ARG A 90 -3.96 29.39 -9.48
N LYS A 91 -5.11 28.86 -9.06
CA LYS A 91 -6.13 29.62 -8.33
C LYS A 91 -5.64 29.97 -6.92
N GLN A 92 -4.99 29.03 -6.24
CA GLN A 92 -4.40 29.23 -4.91
C GLN A 92 -3.34 30.33 -4.91
N ASN A 93 -2.46 30.36 -5.91
CA ASN A 93 -1.39 31.37 -6.02
C ASN A 93 -1.86 32.77 -6.48
N GLN A 94 -3.14 32.94 -6.81
CA GLN A 94 -3.74 34.23 -7.18
C GLN A 94 -4.52 34.88 -6.03
N THR A 95 -4.66 34.17 -4.91
CA THR A 95 -5.16 34.65 -3.61
C THR A 95 -3.99 34.90 -2.68
#